data_AF-A0AAE4EWC6-F1
#
_entry.id   AF-A0AAE4EWC6-F1
#
_cell.length_a   1.000
_cell.length_b   1.000
_cell.length_c   1.000
_cell.angle_alpha   90.00
_cell.angle_beta   90.00
_cell.angle_gamma   90.00
#
_symmetry.space_group_name_H-M   'P 1'
#
loop_
_entity.id
_entity.type
_entity.pdbx_description
1 polymer ?
#
loop_
_entity_poly.entity_id
_entity_poly.type
_entity_poly.pdbx_seq_one_letter_code
_entity_poly.pdbx_strand_id
1 'polypeptide(L)'
;MPDEPAHEQMERHAALTDELTALSEERDAVAASVRDRLADAIAEATVDTGANIGSLGQSKDGKRFRFEARLDRAALVAAVTETLPEGFVVSHVNEDGTLSVDWTGDSTTPSKREHGAILKAIIAEETETDSDGFIESVPSRDRVLARAVELGVDEGDAADRLSRLATLDVVDITDEGIYPDENFSRY
;
A
#
# COMPACT_ATOMS: atom_id res chain seq x y z
N MET A 1 -11.27 -38.10 39.03
CA MET A 1 -12.10 -37.77 37.86
C MET A 1 -11.98 -38.95 36.93
N PRO A 2 -13.05 -39.73 36.66
CA PRO A 2 -12.95 -40.77 35.65
C PRO A 2 -12.70 -40.08 34.31
N ASP A 3 -11.73 -40.57 33.53
CA ASP A 3 -11.58 -40.16 32.14
C ASP A 3 -12.88 -40.47 31.41
N GLU A 4 -13.35 -39.48 30.65
CA GLU A 4 -14.57 -39.59 29.90
C GLU A 4 -14.49 -40.77 28.92
N PRO A 5 -15.55 -41.60 28.80
CA PRO A 5 -15.54 -42.73 27.89
C PRO A 5 -15.13 -42.34 26.47
N ALA A 6 -14.34 -43.18 25.78
CA ALA A 6 -13.79 -42.86 24.46
C ALA A 6 -14.86 -42.46 23.41
N HIS A 7 -16.07 -43.03 23.49
CA HIS A 7 -17.17 -42.67 22.58
C HIS A 7 -17.70 -41.25 22.82
N GLU A 8 -17.82 -40.81 24.07
CA GLU A 8 -18.19 -39.43 24.43
C GLU A 8 -17.11 -38.43 24.01
N GLN A 9 -15.82 -38.81 24.10
CA GLN A 9 -14.72 -38.00 23.57
C GLN A 9 -14.76 -37.89 22.04
N MET A 10 -15.07 -38.97 21.33
CA MET A 10 -15.23 -38.96 19.87
C MET A 10 -16.42 -38.12 19.41
N GLU A 11 -17.55 -38.21 20.11
CA GLU A 11 -18.74 -37.38 19.85
C GLU A 11 -18.46 -35.90 20.10
N ARG A 12 -17.76 -35.57 21.20
CA ARG A 12 -17.32 -34.18 21.45
C ARG A 12 -16.37 -33.69 20.38
N HIS A 13 -15.39 -34.50 19.97
CA HIS A 13 -14.44 -34.12 18.92
C HIS A 13 -15.17 -33.87 17.58
N ALA A 14 -16.13 -34.74 17.22
CA ALA A 14 -16.95 -34.54 16.02
C ALA A 14 -17.74 -33.23 16.10
N ALA A 15 -18.43 -32.97 17.22
CA ALA A 15 -19.17 -31.73 17.42
C ALA A 15 -18.29 -30.47 17.33
N LEU A 16 -17.10 -30.50 17.94
CA LEU A 16 -16.13 -29.40 17.85
C LEU A 16 -15.59 -29.22 16.42
N THR A 17 -15.44 -30.30 15.66
CA THR A 17 -15.00 -30.23 14.26
C THR A 17 -16.08 -29.61 13.37
N ASP A 18 -17.34 -29.98 13.59
CA ASP A 18 -18.48 -29.39 12.89
C ASP A 18 -18.63 -27.91 13.25
N GLU A 19 -18.48 -27.54 14.53
CA GLU A 19 -18.48 -26.15 14.99
C GLU A 19 -17.33 -25.34 14.36
N LEU A 20 -16.12 -25.90 14.32
CA LEU A 20 -14.96 -25.26 13.69
C LEU A 20 -15.16 -25.07 12.18
N THR A 21 -15.83 -26.02 11.53
CA THR A 21 -16.17 -25.93 10.09
C THR A 21 -17.17 -24.80 9.86
N ALA A 22 -18.26 -24.76 10.63
CA ALA A 22 -19.27 -23.70 10.53
C ALA A 22 -18.66 -22.30 10.80
N LEU A 23 -17.82 -22.17 11.83
CA LEU A 23 -17.12 -20.91 12.12
C LEU A 23 -16.14 -20.51 11.01
N SER A 24 -15.49 -21.48 10.36
CA SER A 24 -14.60 -21.20 9.22
C SER A 24 -15.39 -20.71 8.01
N GLU A 25 -16.54 -21.32 7.72
CA GLU A 25 -17.44 -20.88 6.65
C GLU A 25 -17.98 -19.48 6.91
N GLU A 26 -18.39 -19.18 8.15
CA GLU A 26 -18.84 -17.84 8.55
C GLU A 26 -17.71 -16.80 8.38
N ARG A 27 -16.51 -17.13 8.87
CA ARG A 27 -15.32 -16.27 8.69
C ARG A 27 -15.05 -16.00 7.21
N ASP A 28 -15.11 -17.02 6.37
CA ASP A 28 -14.80 -16.90 4.94
C ASP A 28 -15.87 -16.07 4.21
N ALA A 29 -17.13 -16.18 4.60
CA ALA A 29 -18.21 -15.32 4.10
C ALA A 29 -18.00 -13.85 4.51
N VAL A 30 -17.62 -13.59 5.76
CA VAL A 30 -17.27 -12.24 6.23
C VAL A 30 -16.06 -11.70 5.47
N ALA A 31 -15.01 -12.50 5.29
CA ALA A 31 -13.81 -12.10 4.56
C ALA A 31 -14.13 -11.77 3.08
N ALA A 32 -15.00 -12.55 2.44
CA ALA A 32 -15.48 -12.25 1.10
C ALA A 32 -16.23 -10.90 1.04
N SER A 33 -17.13 -10.64 1.98
CA SER A 33 -17.83 -9.35 2.05
C SER A 33 -16.89 -8.18 2.31
N VAL A 34 -15.83 -8.35 3.12
CA VAL A 34 -14.81 -7.32 3.34
C VAL A 34 -14.03 -7.05 2.06
N ARG A 35 -13.58 -8.10 1.38
CA ARG A 35 -12.86 -7.99 0.11
C ARG A 35 -13.67 -7.23 -0.93
N ASP A 36 -14.95 -7.54 -1.08
CA ASP A 36 -15.80 -6.89 -2.08
C ASP A 36 -15.98 -5.39 -1.77
N ARG A 37 -16.14 -5.02 -0.48
CA ARG A 37 -16.19 -3.59 -0.08
C ARG A 37 -14.87 -2.86 -0.28
N LEU A 38 -13.74 -3.52 -0.01
CA LEU A 38 -12.41 -2.95 -0.29
C LEU A 38 -12.23 -2.73 -1.80
N ALA A 39 -12.67 -3.68 -2.62
CA ALA A 39 -12.62 -3.54 -4.08
C ALA A 39 -13.46 -2.35 -4.57
N ASP A 40 -14.67 -2.17 -4.03
CA ASP A 40 -15.53 -1.03 -4.35
C ASP A 40 -14.88 0.31 -3.95
N ALA A 41 -14.31 0.40 -2.74
CA ALA A 41 -13.62 1.60 -2.26
C ALA A 41 -12.38 1.95 -3.11
N ILE A 42 -11.57 0.95 -3.47
CA ILE A 42 -10.41 1.13 -4.34
C ILE A 42 -10.85 1.56 -5.74
N ALA A 43 -11.94 0.98 -6.28
CA ALA A 43 -12.47 1.36 -7.58
C ALA A 43 -12.95 2.82 -7.60
N GLU A 44 -13.66 3.27 -6.56
CA GLU A 44 -14.07 4.66 -6.40
C GLU A 44 -12.87 5.61 -6.35
N ALA A 45 -11.87 5.32 -5.49
CA ALA A 45 -10.64 6.10 -5.40
C ALA A 45 -9.86 6.16 -6.73
N THR A 46 -9.88 5.07 -7.51
CA THR A 46 -9.25 5.01 -8.83
C THR A 46 -9.96 5.90 -9.84
N VAL A 47 -11.30 5.91 -9.82
CA VAL A 47 -12.11 6.78 -10.69
C VAL A 47 -11.88 8.25 -10.37
N ASP A 48 -11.82 8.59 -9.08
CA ASP A 48 -11.61 9.96 -8.62
C ASP A 48 -10.22 10.49 -8.94
N THR A 49 -9.19 9.66 -8.76
CA THR A 49 -7.80 10.03 -9.10
C THR A 49 -7.60 10.12 -10.61
N GLY A 50 -8.16 9.17 -11.37
CA GLY A 50 -8.06 9.12 -12.82
C GLY A 50 -6.64 8.84 -13.35
N ALA A 51 -6.53 8.75 -14.67
CA ALA A 51 -5.22 8.64 -15.35
C ALA A 51 -4.69 10.04 -15.69
N ASN A 52 -3.44 10.30 -15.31
CA ASN A 52 -2.70 11.49 -15.70
C ASN A 52 -2.06 11.32 -17.08
N ILE A 53 -1.93 12.41 -17.84
CA ILE A 53 -1.30 12.39 -19.16
C ILE A 53 0.10 13.01 -19.06
N GLY A 54 1.13 12.17 -19.20
CA GLY A 54 2.53 12.56 -19.28
C GLY A 54 2.98 12.79 -20.72
N SER A 55 3.95 13.68 -20.95
CA SER A 55 4.58 13.84 -22.26
C SER A 55 5.84 12.98 -22.36
N LEU A 56 5.88 12.09 -23.35
CA LEU A 56 7.05 11.26 -23.68
C LEU A 56 8.05 11.97 -24.61
N GLY A 57 7.74 13.20 -25.01
CA GLY A 57 8.61 14.03 -25.83
C GLY A 57 8.10 14.29 -27.24
N GLN A 58 8.98 14.94 -28.01
CA GLN A 58 8.67 15.49 -29.32
C GLN A 58 9.60 14.88 -30.37
N SER A 59 9.08 14.59 -31.55
CA SER A 59 9.85 14.16 -32.70
C SER A 59 10.91 15.20 -33.08
N LYS A 60 12.03 14.76 -33.66
CA LYS A 60 13.14 15.62 -34.09
C LYS A 60 12.74 16.72 -35.07
N ASP A 61 11.65 16.53 -35.80
CA ASP A 61 11.07 17.51 -36.73
C ASP A 61 10.11 18.51 -36.06
N GLY A 62 9.87 18.38 -34.76
CA GLY A 62 8.99 19.23 -33.96
C GLY A 62 7.50 19.00 -34.19
N LYS A 63 7.10 18.07 -35.05
CA LYS A 63 5.71 17.98 -35.55
C LYS A 63 4.88 16.89 -34.90
N ARG A 64 5.50 15.97 -34.18
CA ARG A 64 4.82 14.87 -33.49
C ARG A 64 5.15 14.91 -32.01
N PHE A 65 4.11 14.96 -31.19
CA PHE A 65 4.19 14.89 -29.74
C PHE A 65 3.72 13.50 -29.32
N ARG A 66 4.43 12.89 -28.38
CA ARG A 66 4.02 11.62 -27.79
C ARG A 66 3.59 11.91 -26.36
N PHE A 67 2.45 11.33 -26.00
CA PHE A 67 1.93 11.35 -24.65
C PHE A 67 1.69 9.91 -24.20
N GLU A 68 1.71 9.69 -22.91
CA GLU A 68 1.34 8.44 -22.26
C GLU A 68 0.33 8.73 -21.17
N ALA A 69 -0.61 7.82 -20.97
CA ALA A 69 -1.45 7.82 -19.79
C ALA A 69 -0.71 7.04 -18.70
N ARG A 70 -0.55 7.65 -17.53
CA ARG A 70 0.01 7.03 -16.32
C ARG A 70 -0.92 7.26 -15.15
N LEU A 71 -1.06 6.25 -14.32
CA LEU A 71 -1.71 6.39 -13.03
C LEU A 71 -0.71 7.03 -12.07
N ASP A 72 -1.11 8.10 -11.40
CA ASP A 72 -0.33 8.70 -10.31
C ASP A 72 -0.53 7.83 -9.08
N ARG A 73 0.47 6.98 -8.85
CA ARG A 73 0.38 5.90 -7.86
C ARG A 73 0.38 6.48 -6.47
N ALA A 74 1.16 7.53 -6.23
CA ALA A 74 1.13 8.24 -4.96
C ALA A 74 -0.24 8.84 -4.65
N ALA A 75 -0.88 9.50 -5.64
CA ALA A 75 -2.23 10.04 -5.47
C ALA A 75 -3.28 8.95 -5.25
N LEU A 76 -3.20 7.84 -5.99
CA LEU A 76 -4.10 6.70 -5.77
C LEU A 76 -3.96 6.16 -4.34
N VAL A 77 -2.73 6.01 -3.84
CA VAL A 77 -2.49 5.50 -2.49
C VAL A 77 -3.02 6.44 -1.44
N ALA A 78 -2.89 7.76 -1.63
CA ALA A 78 -3.48 8.75 -0.75
C ALA A 78 -5.01 8.64 -0.74
N ALA A 79 -5.65 8.56 -1.91
CA ALA A 79 -7.10 8.44 -2.03
C ALA A 79 -7.64 7.12 -1.45
N VAL A 80 -6.95 6.00 -1.69
CA VAL A 80 -7.29 4.71 -1.07
C VAL A 80 -7.11 4.79 0.43
N THR A 81 -6.02 5.38 0.91
CA THR A 81 -5.75 5.53 2.34
C THR A 81 -6.84 6.32 3.07
N GLU A 82 -7.39 7.36 2.43
CA GLU A 82 -8.48 8.16 3.00
C GLU A 82 -9.81 7.40 3.06
N THR A 83 -10.06 6.51 2.10
CA THR A 83 -11.32 5.73 2.01
C THR A 83 -11.28 4.41 2.78
N LEU A 84 -10.10 3.93 3.17
CA LEU A 84 -9.95 2.68 3.91
C LEU A 84 -10.60 2.75 5.30
N PRO A 85 -11.31 1.70 5.74
CA PRO A 85 -11.80 1.61 7.11
C PRO A 85 -10.64 1.65 8.12
N GLU A 86 -10.90 2.18 9.31
CA GLU A 86 -9.91 2.16 10.41
C GLU A 86 -9.38 0.75 10.66
N GLY A 87 -8.07 0.67 10.87
CA GLY A 87 -7.37 -0.60 11.05
C GLY A 87 -6.91 -1.26 9.76
N PHE A 88 -7.30 -0.78 8.57
CA PHE A 88 -6.70 -1.20 7.30
C PHE A 88 -5.65 -0.19 6.83
N VAL A 89 -4.59 -0.69 6.19
CA VAL A 89 -3.54 0.13 5.61
C VAL A 89 -3.14 -0.41 4.24
N VAL A 90 -2.84 0.49 3.30
CA VAL A 90 -2.10 0.10 2.10
C VAL A 90 -0.69 -0.32 2.55
N SER A 91 -0.33 -1.57 2.33
CA SER A 91 1.01 -2.06 2.67
C SER A 91 1.96 -1.95 1.49
N HIS A 92 1.46 -2.16 0.27
CA HIS A 92 2.26 -2.21 -0.95
C HIS A 92 1.55 -1.62 -2.17
N VAL A 93 2.38 -1.08 -3.07
CA VAL A 93 2.00 -0.61 -4.40
C VAL A 93 3.01 -1.18 -5.36
N ASN A 94 2.51 -1.99 -6.27
CA ASN A 94 3.31 -2.82 -7.13
C ASN A 94 3.61 -2.07 -8.43
N GLU A 95 4.67 -2.45 -9.14
CA GLU A 95 5.05 -1.79 -10.39
C GLU A 95 3.97 -1.90 -11.47
N ASP A 96 3.23 -3.02 -11.46
CA ASP A 96 2.09 -3.29 -12.34
C ASP A 96 0.81 -2.52 -11.96
N GLY A 97 0.86 -1.73 -10.88
CA GLY A 97 -0.24 -0.92 -10.37
C GLY A 97 -1.17 -1.66 -9.40
N THR A 98 -0.89 -2.92 -9.04
CA THR A 98 -1.67 -3.63 -8.02
C THR A 98 -1.36 -3.10 -6.60
N LEU A 99 -2.34 -3.20 -5.71
CA LEU A 99 -2.25 -2.71 -4.33
C LEU A 99 -2.47 -3.86 -3.35
N SER A 100 -1.64 -3.92 -2.30
CA SER A 100 -1.88 -4.80 -1.15
C SER A 100 -2.42 -3.99 0.02
N VAL A 101 -3.52 -4.46 0.63
CA VAL A 101 -4.14 -3.84 1.80
C VAL A 101 -4.13 -4.85 2.94
N ASP A 102 -3.52 -4.47 4.06
CA ASP A 102 -3.41 -5.30 5.25
C ASP A 102 -4.35 -4.78 6.34
N TRP A 103 -4.98 -5.72 7.06
CA TRP A 103 -5.60 -5.42 8.34
C TRP A 103 -4.53 -5.44 9.43
N THR A 104 -4.41 -4.36 10.18
CA THR A 104 -3.42 -4.17 11.25
C THR A 104 -3.65 -5.06 12.48
N GLY A 105 -4.78 -5.75 12.54
CA GLY A 105 -5.19 -6.60 13.67
C GLY A 105 -5.87 -5.85 14.80
N ASP A 106 -5.97 -4.52 14.69
CA ASP A 106 -6.64 -3.63 15.64
C ASP A 106 -7.71 -2.78 14.94
N SER A 107 -8.62 -2.20 15.74
CA SER A 107 -9.67 -1.29 15.23
C SER A 107 -9.16 0.13 14.99
N THR A 108 -7.86 0.39 15.16
CA THR A 108 -7.23 1.70 14.95
C THR A 108 -5.90 1.51 14.25
N THR A 109 -5.55 2.38 13.32
CA THR A 109 -4.24 2.35 12.66
C THR A 109 -3.18 2.97 13.57
N PRO A 110 -2.21 2.20 14.12
CA PRO A 110 -1.26 2.76 15.08
C PRO A 110 -0.28 3.71 14.38
N SER A 111 0.04 4.84 15.03
CA SER A 111 1.22 5.67 14.71
C SER A 111 1.31 6.22 13.27
N LYS A 112 0.17 6.62 12.68
CA LYS A 112 0.11 7.24 11.34
C LYS A 112 0.78 6.37 10.27
N ARG A 113 0.68 5.04 10.42
CA ARG A 113 1.36 4.06 9.56
C ARG A 113 0.92 4.19 8.10
N GLU A 114 -0.32 4.61 7.90
CA GLU A 114 -0.98 4.91 6.64
C GLU A 114 -0.24 5.96 5.80
N HIS A 115 0.37 6.99 6.42
CA HIS A 115 1.20 7.96 5.69
C HIS A 115 2.50 7.34 5.16
N GLY A 116 2.96 6.23 5.75
CA GLY A 116 4.15 5.53 5.29
C GLY A 116 3.97 4.94 3.89
N ALA A 117 2.76 4.51 3.54
CA ALA A 117 2.47 3.97 2.21
C ALA A 117 2.52 5.07 1.14
N ILE A 118 1.97 6.25 1.45
CA ILE A 118 2.00 7.42 0.59
C ILE A 118 3.45 7.83 0.30
N LEU A 119 4.29 7.95 1.32
CA LEU A 119 5.70 8.33 1.15
C LEU A 119 6.48 7.32 0.32
N LYS A 120 6.28 6.02 0.54
CA LYS A 120 6.90 4.97 -0.29
C LYS A 120 6.44 5.07 -1.74
N ALA A 121 5.14 5.30 -1.98
CA ALA A 121 4.62 5.43 -3.33
C ALA A 121 5.21 6.64 -4.07
N ILE A 122 5.37 7.78 -3.38
CA ILE A 122 6.07 8.96 -3.92
C ILE A 122 7.52 8.60 -4.29
N ILE A 123 8.26 7.97 -3.38
CA ILE A 123 9.66 7.62 -3.59
C ILE A 123 9.80 6.64 -4.75
N ALA A 124 8.95 5.61 -4.80
CA ALA A 124 8.95 4.61 -5.87
C ALA A 124 8.61 5.22 -7.23
N GLU A 125 7.67 6.17 -7.27
CA GLU A 125 7.25 6.82 -8.50
C GLU A 125 8.29 7.82 -9.04
N GLU A 126 9.00 8.52 -8.16
CA GLU A 126 10.03 9.50 -8.54
C GLU A 126 11.44 8.90 -8.63
N THR A 127 11.63 7.62 -8.29
CA THR A 127 12.90 6.90 -8.53
C THR A 127 12.95 6.40 -9.97
N GLU A 128 13.98 6.81 -10.71
CA GLU A 128 14.22 6.33 -12.08
C GLU A 128 15.25 5.20 -12.06
N THR A 129 14.99 4.16 -12.83
CA THR A 129 15.90 3.03 -13.02
C THR A 129 16.19 2.80 -14.49
N ASP A 130 17.42 2.36 -14.79
CA ASP A 130 17.83 1.96 -16.12
C ASP A 130 17.23 0.60 -16.54
N SER A 131 17.57 0.14 -17.74
CA SER A 131 17.07 -1.14 -18.28
C SER A 131 17.59 -2.38 -17.52
N ASP A 132 18.67 -2.23 -16.75
CA ASP A 132 19.27 -3.29 -15.96
C ASP A 132 18.77 -3.25 -14.49
N GLY A 133 17.89 -2.29 -14.16
CA GLY A 133 17.30 -2.11 -12.84
C GLY A 133 18.16 -1.31 -11.87
N PHE A 134 19.24 -0.68 -12.32
CA PHE A 134 20.04 0.21 -11.48
C PHE A 134 19.38 1.58 -11.36
N ILE A 135 19.50 2.19 -10.19
CA ILE A 135 18.99 3.53 -9.92
C ILE A 135 19.77 4.57 -10.73
N GLU A 136 19.07 5.31 -11.59
CA GLU A 136 19.61 6.46 -12.34
C GLU A 136 19.43 7.75 -11.53
N SER A 137 18.28 7.91 -10.88
CA SER A 137 17.96 9.08 -10.08
C SER A 137 16.97 8.76 -8.94
N VAL A 138 17.01 9.57 -7.88
CA VAL A 138 16.12 9.48 -6.72
C VAL A 138 15.57 10.85 -6.36
N PRO A 139 14.39 10.94 -5.72
CA PRO A 139 13.85 12.22 -5.29
C PRO A 139 14.64 12.78 -4.10
N SER A 140 14.70 14.11 -4.03
CA SER A 140 15.21 14.80 -2.84
C SER A 140 14.21 14.74 -1.68
N ARG A 141 14.70 14.95 -0.47
CA ARG A 141 13.84 15.02 0.73
C ARG A 141 12.75 16.09 0.61
N ASP A 142 13.12 17.30 0.23
CA ASP A 142 12.17 18.41 0.10
C ASP A 142 11.11 18.10 -0.95
N ARG A 143 11.50 17.41 -2.03
CA ARG A 143 10.56 17.00 -3.08
C ARG A 143 9.54 15.99 -2.57
N VAL A 144 9.98 14.97 -1.83
CA VAL A 144 9.08 13.97 -1.22
C VAL A 144 8.11 14.62 -0.23
N LEU A 145 8.60 15.53 0.62
CA LEU A 145 7.76 16.22 1.60
C LEU A 145 6.74 17.15 0.93
N ALA A 146 7.18 17.96 -0.05
CA ALA A 146 6.29 18.83 -0.80
C ALA A 146 5.18 18.01 -1.49
N ARG A 147 5.55 16.87 -2.09
CA ARG A 147 4.58 15.99 -2.72
C ARG A 147 3.62 15.34 -1.73
N ALA A 148 4.07 14.96 -0.54
CA ALA A 148 3.20 14.44 0.50
C ALA A 148 2.15 15.48 0.95
N VAL A 149 2.54 16.75 1.05
CA VAL A 149 1.64 17.87 1.36
C VAL A 149 0.61 18.10 0.24
N GLU A 150 1.02 18.02 -1.03
CA GLU A 150 0.10 18.07 -2.17
C GLU A 150 -0.98 16.96 -2.09
N LEU A 151 -0.64 15.82 -1.49
CA LEU A 151 -1.53 14.67 -1.27
C LEU A 151 -2.27 14.70 0.07
N GLY A 152 -2.22 15.81 0.80
CA GLY A 152 -2.99 16.03 2.03
C GLY A 152 -2.35 15.52 3.32
N VAL A 153 -1.08 15.08 3.28
CA VAL A 153 -0.34 14.72 4.50
C VAL A 153 0.25 15.98 5.13
N ASP A 154 0.10 16.15 6.45
CA ASP A 154 0.76 17.24 7.17
C ASP A 154 2.29 17.14 7.02
N GLU A 155 2.96 18.27 6.81
CA GLU A 155 4.41 18.30 6.54
C GLU A 155 5.23 17.74 7.71
N GLY A 156 4.84 18.05 8.96
CA GLY A 156 5.49 17.53 10.15
C GLY A 156 5.30 16.02 10.28
N ASP A 157 4.09 15.55 10.03
CA ASP A 157 3.78 14.12 10.02
C ASP A 157 4.53 13.37 8.93
N ALA A 158 4.62 13.94 7.72
CA ALA A 158 5.39 13.39 6.62
C ALA A 158 6.88 13.31 6.97
N ALA A 159 7.44 14.35 7.59
CA ALA A 159 8.83 14.40 8.01
C ALA A 159 9.13 13.34 9.09
N ASP A 160 8.31 13.27 10.15
CA ASP A 160 8.46 12.30 11.22
C ASP A 160 8.35 10.86 10.69
N ARG A 161 7.40 10.63 9.79
CA ARG A 161 7.19 9.31 9.19
C ARG A 161 8.35 8.92 8.28
N LEU A 162 8.86 9.85 7.48
CA LEU A 162 10.02 9.63 6.61
C LEU A 162 11.27 9.28 7.44
N SER A 163 11.54 10.01 8.52
CA SER A 163 12.63 9.68 9.45
C SER A 163 12.46 8.29 10.08
N ARG A 164 11.22 7.91 10.38
CA ARG A 164 10.93 6.56 10.89
C ARG A 164 11.14 5.47 9.83
N LEU A 165 10.86 5.74 8.55
CA LEU A 165 11.18 4.80 7.47
C LEU A 165 12.69 4.58 7.35
N ALA A 166 13.49 5.63 7.51
CA ALA A 166 14.94 5.49 7.55
C ALA A 166 15.45 4.70 8.76
N THR A 167 14.86 4.93 9.93
CA THR A 167 15.20 4.15 11.14
C THR A 167 14.87 2.66 11.02
N LEU A 168 13.96 2.30 10.10
CA LEU A 168 13.53 0.92 9.86
C LEU A 168 14.26 0.29 8.67
N ASP A 169 15.33 0.92 8.17
CA ASP A 169 16.10 0.48 7.00
C ASP A 169 15.20 0.23 5.78
N VAL A 170 14.16 1.06 5.64
CA VAL A 170 13.27 1.05 4.48
C VAL A 170 13.78 2.03 3.43
N VAL A 171 14.36 3.14 3.84
CA VAL A 171 14.96 4.13 2.93
C VAL A 171 16.26 4.65 3.52
N ASP A 172 17.23 4.92 2.66
CA ASP A 172 18.43 5.66 3.03
C ASP A 172 18.27 7.12 2.65
N ILE A 173 18.42 8.01 3.63
CA ILE A 173 18.35 9.47 3.42
C ILE A 173 19.77 10.02 3.40
N THR A 174 20.18 10.56 2.25
CA THR A 174 21.49 11.20 2.07
C THR A 174 21.31 12.65 1.59
N ASP A 175 22.42 13.37 1.46
CA ASP A 175 22.42 14.72 0.86
C ASP A 175 22.08 14.67 -0.65
N GLU A 176 22.27 13.52 -1.30
CA GLU A 176 22.03 13.31 -2.74
C GLU A 176 20.57 12.95 -3.04
N GLY A 177 19.86 12.37 -2.06
CA GLY A 177 18.43 12.06 -2.18
C GLY A 177 17.98 10.95 -1.24
N ILE A 178 16.81 10.36 -1.54
CA ILE A 178 16.21 9.28 -0.76
C ILE A 178 16.25 7.99 -1.57
N TYR A 179 17.04 7.03 -1.11
CA TYR A 179 17.25 5.75 -1.78
C TYR A 179 16.32 4.68 -1.19
N PRO A 180 15.60 3.92 -2.02
CA PRO A 180 14.97 2.67 -1.60
C PRO A 180 16.01 1.67 -1.10
N ASP A 181 15.82 1.11 0.09
CA ASP A 181 16.69 0.06 0.67
C ASP A 181 16.06 -1.34 0.52
N GLU A 182 16.70 -2.40 1.03
CA GLU A 182 16.24 -3.79 0.92
C GLU A 182 14.83 -4.02 1.50
N ASN A 183 14.44 -3.28 2.56
CA ASN A 183 13.09 -3.36 3.12
C ASN A 183 12.08 -2.41 2.42
N PHE A 184 12.54 -1.66 1.41
CA PHE A 184 11.67 -0.98 0.47
C PHE A 184 11.07 -2.01 -0.46
N SER A 185 10.00 -2.65 0.02
CA SER A 185 9.27 -3.64 -0.77
C SER A 185 8.95 -3.07 -2.16
N ARG A 186 9.61 -3.63 -3.18
CA ARG A 186 9.44 -3.34 -4.61
C ARG A 186 8.82 -4.56 -5.30
N TYR A 187 7.66 -5.04 -4.86
CA TYR A 187 6.96 -6.11 -5.58
C TYR A 187 5.47 -5.97 -5.49
#